data_AF-A0A1X2DI71-F1
#
_entry.id   AF-A0A1X2DI71-F1
#
_cell.length_a   1.000
_cell.length_b   1.000
_cell.length_c   1.000
_cell.angle_alpha   90.00
_cell.angle_beta   90.00
_cell.angle_gamma   90.00
#
_symmetry.space_group_name_H-M   'P 1'
#
loop_
_entity.id
_entity.type
_entity.pdbx_description
1 polymer ?
#
loop_
_entity_poly.entity_id
_entity_poly.type
_entity_poly.pdbx_seq_one_letter_code
_entity_poly.pdbx_strand_id
1 'polypeptide(L)'
;MLGNADGGTGGDGGAGGNSWIFGNAGAGGAGGDGGATVGNNTGGNAGNGGDGGSAGLWGNGGNGGSGGLGANGGTNVGDTGDNGGNGGQGGSGGNGGDGGLLFGKGGDGGNGRAAGDGGVGSSGTPGTSGTAGGNGGNGGNAGHGGRGGDGGHGGLLIGNGGSGGQGGNGGNGANGGNGGTDGGAGGGTGGVGGHGGNGGFGGNGAQGGILISNGGNGGNAGNGGNGGNSGIPNSDGGNGGNGGFGGASGRGGILIGNSGSSGNGGNGGNGGNG
;
A
#
# COMPACT_ATOMS: atom_id res chain seq x y z
N MET A 1 14.27 -15.75 26.86
CA MET A 1 13.00 -15.52 26.15
C MET A 1 13.22 -14.39 25.17
N LEU A 2 13.43 -14.71 23.89
CA LEU A 2 13.26 -13.73 22.82
C LEU A 2 11.74 -13.64 22.61
N GLY A 3 11.15 -12.48 22.86
CA GLY A 3 9.71 -12.29 22.68
C GLY A 3 9.39 -12.34 21.19
N ASN A 4 8.44 -13.20 20.80
CA ASN A 4 7.76 -13.06 19.51
C ASN A 4 7.06 -11.70 19.52
N ALA A 5 7.50 -10.80 18.64
CA ALA A 5 6.93 -9.47 18.49
C ALA A 5 6.60 -9.24 17.03
N ASP A 6 5.45 -8.61 16.80
CA ASP A 6 5.07 -8.08 15.50
C ASP A 6 6.11 -7.09 14.97
N GLY A 7 6.09 -6.87 13.66
CA GLY A 7 6.94 -5.91 13.01
C GLY A 7 6.62 -4.50 13.49
N GLY A 8 7.65 -3.72 13.82
CA GLY A 8 7.47 -2.32 14.22
C GLY A 8 6.82 -1.49 13.13
N THR A 9 6.06 -0.45 13.48
CA THR A 9 5.52 0.46 12.48
C THR A 9 6.60 1.39 11.95
N GLY A 10 6.61 1.64 10.65
CA GLY A 10 7.42 2.69 10.05
C GLY A 10 7.00 4.07 10.55
N GLY A 11 7.97 4.98 10.74
CA GLY A 11 7.68 6.35 11.16
C GLY A 11 7.12 7.20 10.03
N ASP A 12 6.24 8.15 10.32
CA ASP A 12 5.73 9.07 9.30
C ASP A 12 6.83 10.04 8.82
N GLY A 13 6.72 10.46 7.56
CA GLY A 13 7.55 11.49 6.98
C GLY A 13 7.22 12.87 7.53
N GLY A 14 8.24 13.69 7.77
CA GLY A 14 8.06 15.07 8.22
C GLY A 14 7.40 15.95 7.15
N ALA A 15 6.54 16.88 7.56
CA ALA A 15 5.95 17.85 6.65
C ALA A 15 7.01 18.81 6.05
N GLY A 16 6.78 19.23 4.82
CA GLY A 16 7.57 20.23 4.14
C GLY A 16 7.40 21.63 4.75
N GLY A 17 8.47 22.42 4.75
CA GLY A 17 8.42 23.80 5.26
C GLY A 17 7.68 24.77 4.33
N ASN A 18 6.90 25.69 4.90
CA ASN A 18 6.20 26.71 4.12
C ASN A 18 7.11 27.90 3.76
N SER A 19 6.77 28.63 2.70
CA SER A 19 7.36 29.94 2.39
C SER A 19 6.32 31.05 2.59
N TRP A 20 6.76 32.28 2.91
CA TRP A 20 5.81 33.34 3.31
C TRP A 20 5.54 34.40 2.22
N ILE A 21 6.58 34.96 1.60
CA ILE A 21 6.41 36.01 0.57
C ILE A 21 7.02 35.55 -0.75
N PHE A 22 8.26 35.09 -0.72
CA PHE A 22 8.96 34.54 -1.87
C PHE A 22 9.60 33.20 -1.49
N GLY A 23 9.68 32.30 -2.46
CA GLY A 23 10.44 31.06 -2.37
C GLY A 23 9.56 29.83 -2.52
N ASN A 24 10.18 28.74 -2.94
CA ASN A 24 9.51 27.45 -3.02
C ASN A 24 9.40 26.86 -1.62
N ALA A 25 8.31 26.14 -1.39
CA ALA A 25 8.13 25.39 -0.18
C ALA A 25 8.91 24.06 -0.20
N GLY A 26 9.16 23.51 0.98
CA GLY A 26 9.89 22.26 1.17
C GLY A 26 9.02 21.06 0.80
N ALA A 27 9.67 19.99 0.31
CA ALA A 27 9.00 18.71 0.10
C ALA A 27 8.74 18.00 1.44
N GLY A 28 7.69 17.19 1.48
CA GLY A 28 7.45 16.26 2.56
C GLY A 28 8.44 15.11 2.56
N GLY A 29 8.79 14.61 3.75
CA GLY A 29 9.65 13.46 3.94
C GLY A 29 8.95 12.16 3.57
N ALA A 30 9.72 11.13 3.22
CA ALA A 30 9.17 9.80 3.02
C ALA A 30 8.76 9.16 4.36
N GLY A 31 7.70 8.35 4.33
CA GLY A 31 7.37 7.44 5.42
C GLY A 31 8.37 6.28 5.49
N GLY A 32 8.62 5.80 6.69
CA GLY A 32 9.46 4.63 6.95
C GLY A 32 8.74 3.33 6.60
N ASP A 33 9.53 2.33 6.23
CA ASP A 33 9.01 0.98 5.98
C ASP A 33 8.57 0.32 7.30
N GLY A 34 7.62 -0.60 7.19
CA GLY A 34 7.26 -1.50 8.27
C GLY A 34 8.42 -2.42 8.65
N GLY A 35 8.58 -2.67 9.93
CA GLY A 35 9.58 -3.55 10.49
C GLY A 35 9.32 -5.01 10.12
N ALA A 36 10.39 -5.73 9.81
CA ALA A 36 10.33 -7.17 9.59
C ALA A 36 9.97 -7.92 10.89
N THR A 37 9.37 -9.09 10.72
CA THR A 37 9.05 -10.02 11.81
C THR A 37 9.99 -11.21 11.88
N VAL A 38 10.01 -11.85 13.04
CA VAL A 38 10.55 -13.21 13.23
C VAL A 38 9.38 -14.14 13.58
N GLY A 39 9.40 -15.38 13.12
CA GLY A 39 8.34 -16.36 13.39
C GLY A 39 7.08 -16.12 12.57
N ASN A 40 5.89 -16.40 13.12
CA ASN A 40 4.58 -16.25 12.47
C ASN A 40 3.87 -14.92 12.80
N ASN A 41 4.62 -13.88 13.16
CA ASN A 41 4.06 -12.60 13.58
C ASN A 41 3.62 -11.73 12.39
N THR A 42 2.79 -10.73 12.66
CA THR A 42 2.26 -9.81 11.65
C THR A 42 3.33 -8.80 11.24
N GLY A 43 3.55 -8.65 9.93
CA GLY A 43 4.46 -7.67 9.35
C GLY A 43 4.09 -6.26 9.76
N GLY A 44 5.09 -5.42 10.02
CA GLY A 44 4.89 -4.05 10.43
C GLY A 44 4.19 -3.22 9.35
N ASN A 45 3.29 -2.33 9.76
CA ASN A 45 2.71 -1.34 8.86
C ASN A 45 3.75 -0.26 8.54
N ALA A 46 3.72 0.26 7.33
CA ALA A 46 4.56 1.39 6.97
C ALA A 46 4.01 2.72 7.50
N GLY A 47 4.88 3.71 7.59
CA GLY A 47 4.53 5.10 7.84
C GLY A 47 4.06 5.81 6.58
N ASN A 48 3.28 6.87 6.76
CA ASN A 48 2.82 7.73 5.67
C ASN A 48 3.92 8.71 5.25
N GLY A 49 3.88 9.15 4.00
CA GLY A 49 4.68 10.28 3.56
C GLY A 49 4.16 11.58 4.15
N GLY A 50 5.07 12.52 4.41
CA GLY A 50 4.71 13.86 4.86
C GLY A 50 4.13 14.70 3.73
N ASP A 51 3.24 15.63 4.06
CA ASP A 51 2.73 16.60 3.09
C ASP A 51 3.85 17.56 2.64
N GLY A 52 3.81 18.00 1.40
CA GLY A 52 4.61 19.11 0.92
C GLY A 52 4.14 20.44 1.51
N GLY A 53 5.07 21.38 1.71
CA GLY A 53 4.73 22.71 2.20
C GLY A 53 4.07 23.57 1.12
N SER A 54 3.32 24.59 1.55
CA SER A 54 2.72 25.56 0.62
C SER A 54 3.60 26.81 0.48
N ALA A 55 3.63 27.36 -0.73
CA ALA A 55 4.29 28.63 -1.01
C ALA A 55 3.40 29.84 -0.68
N GLY A 56 4.05 30.96 -0.38
CA GLY A 56 3.40 32.21 0.03
C GLY A 56 2.76 33.00 -1.11
N LEU A 57 3.21 34.23 -1.36
CA LEU A 57 2.69 35.03 -2.46
C LEU A 57 3.19 34.55 -3.83
N TRP A 58 4.46 34.14 -3.87
CA TRP A 58 5.16 33.61 -5.05
C TRP A 58 5.98 32.37 -4.68
N GLY A 59 5.96 31.38 -5.58
CA GLY A 59 6.81 30.20 -5.47
C GLY A 59 6.05 28.92 -5.75
N ASN A 60 6.76 27.81 -5.86
CA ASN A 60 6.14 26.51 -6.07
C ASN A 60 5.86 25.83 -4.72
N GLY A 61 4.75 25.11 -4.65
CA GLY A 61 4.48 24.20 -3.55
C GLY A 61 5.46 23.03 -3.54
N GLY A 62 5.68 22.47 -2.36
CA GLY A 62 6.53 21.31 -2.17
C GLY A 62 5.81 20.03 -2.57
N ASN A 63 6.54 19.04 -3.06
CA ASN A 63 5.95 17.73 -3.33
C ASN A 63 5.63 16.99 -2.03
N GLY A 64 4.59 16.17 -2.04
CA GLY A 64 4.33 15.22 -0.98
C GLY A 64 5.36 14.10 -0.97
N GLY A 65 5.70 13.60 0.22
CA GLY A 65 6.55 12.44 0.41
C GLY A 65 5.84 11.14 0.05
N SER A 66 6.57 10.13 -0.39
CA SER A 66 5.99 8.79 -0.55
C SER A 66 5.74 8.13 0.81
N GLY A 67 4.74 7.27 0.91
CA GLY A 67 4.64 6.34 2.04
C GLY A 67 5.82 5.35 2.08
N GLY A 68 5.87 4.53 3.13
CA GLY A 68 6.78 3.39 3.24
C GLY A 68 6.15 2.07 2.76
N LEU A 69 6.96 1.03 2.60
CA LEU A 69 6.51 -0.32 2.28
C LEU A 69 5.99 -1.05 3.52
N GLY A 70 4.88 -1.78 3.39
CA GLY A 70 4.45 -2.72 4.42
C GLY A 70 5.38 -3.93 4.49
N ALA A 71 5.68 -4.43 5.68
CA ALA A 71 6.51 -5.62 5.84
C ALA A 71 5.72 -6.90 5.58
N ASN A 72 6.38 -7.92 5.04
CA ASN A 72 5.74 -9.24 4.87
C ASN A 72 5.42 -9.87 6.23
N GLY A 73 4.35 -10.67 6.24
CA GLY A 73 4.01 -11.54 7.36
C GLY A 73 5.04 -12.64 7.53
N GLY A 74 5.29 -12.99 8.79
CA GLY A 74 6.31 -13.96 9.13
C GLY A 74 5.97 -15.40 8.70
N THR A 75 7.00 -16.15 8.29
CA THR A 75 6.95 -17.59 8.02
C THR A 75 7.77 -18.32 9.08
N ASN A 76 7.19 -19.33 9.73
CA ASN A 76 7.93 -20.12 10.71
C ASN A 76 8.69 -21.28 10.04
N VAL A 77 9.93 -21.52 10.47
CA VAL A 77 10.77 -22.67 10.07
C VAL A 77 11.04 -23.48 11.34
N GLY A 78 10.14 -24.38 11.71
CA GLY A 78 10.39 -25.30 12.83
C GLY A 78 9.15 -25.80 13.56
N ASP A 79 8.10 -24.98 13.64
CA ASP A 79 6.84 -25.34 14.30
C ASP A 79 5.82 -25.85 13.27
N THR A 80 5.02 -26.85 13.66
CA THR A 80 4.12 -27.60 12.78
C THR A 80 2.67 -27.24 13.08
N GLY A 81 1.90 -26.88 12.05
CA GLY A 81 0.48 -26.51 12.15
C GLY A 81 0.20 -25.04 12.50
N ASP A 82 1.23 -24.23 12.71
CA ASP A 82 1.12 -22.79 12.90
C ASP A 82 0.68 -22.05 11.65
N ASN A 83 -0.22 -21.08 11.83
CA ASN A 83 -0.59 -20.12 10.80
C ASN A 83 0.60 -19.23 10.42
N GLY A 84 0.62 -18.73 9.19
CA GLY A 84 1.54 -17.66 8.81
C GLY A 84 1.04 -16.29 9.26
N GLY A 85 1.98 -15.36 9.45
CA GLY A 85 1.67 -14.00 9.87
C GLY A 85 1.00 -13.18 8.76
N ASN A 86 0.23 -12.16 9.13
CA ASN A 86 -0.34 -11.26 8.12
C ASN A 86 0.71 -10.27 7.59
N GLY A 87 0.56 -9.83 6.35
CA GLY A 87 1.35 -8.74 5.78
C GLY A 87 0.94 -7.38 6.34
N GLY A 88 1.90 -6.48 6.46
CA GLY A 88 1.72 -5.10 6.89
C GLY A 88 1.15 -4.22 5.79
N GLN A 89 0.44 -3.17 6.20
CA GLN A 89 -0.14 -2.17 5.30
C GLN A 89 0.96 -1.30 4.66
N GLY A 90 0.76 -0.93 3.39
CA GLY A 90 1.59 0.07 2.72
C GLY A 90 1.23 1.49 3.20
N GLY A 91 2.24 2.35 3.30
CA GLY A 91 2.06 3.75 3.69
C GLY A 91 1.41 4.58 2.58
N SER A 92 0.55 5.52 2.96
CA SER A 92 -0.01 6.49 2.01
C SER A 92 1.02 7.56 1.66
N GLY A 93 0.95 8.11 0.45
CA GLY A 93 1.73 9.29 0.09
C GLY A 93 1.12 10.56 0.69
N GLY A 94 1.97 11.54 1.00
CA GLY A 94 1.55 12.87 1.44
C GLY A 94 1.02 13.71 0.29
N ASN A 95 0.20 14.70 0.58
CA ASN A 95 -0.30 15.64 -0.42
C ASN A 95 0.82 16.57 -0.91
N GLY A 96 0.73 17.02 -2.15
CA GLY A 96 1.52 18.13 -2.64
C GLY A 96 1.02 19.45 -2.04
N GLY A 97 1.93 20.35 -1.70
CA GLY A 97 1.58 21.67 -1.20
C GLY A 97 1.20 22.64 -2.31
N ASP A 98 0.48 23.70 -1.95
CA ASP A 98 0.01 24.67 -2.94
C ASP A 98 1.14 25.59 -3.43
N GLY A 99 1.06 25.97 -4.71
CA GLY A 99 1.84 27.05 -5.28
C GLY A 99 1.48 28.40 -4.66
N GLY A 100 2.31 29.40 -4.90
CA GLY A 100 2.11 30.74 -4.36
C GLY A 100 0.80 31.35 -4.83
N LEU A 101 0.16 32.13 -3.96
CA LEU A 101 -1.19 32.67 -4.16
C LEU A 101 -1.40 33.30 -5.54
N LEU A 102 -0.42 34.08 -6.03
CA LEU A 102 -0.52 34.74 -7.33
C LEU A 102 0.13 33.91 -8.43
N PHE A 103 1.32 33.39 -8.17
CA PHE A 103 2.13 32.65 -9.14
C PHE A 103 2.84 31.48 -8.47
N GLY A 104 2.75 30.32 -9.12
CA GLY A 104 3.40 29.12 -8.61
C GLY A 104 2.79 27.84 -9.14
N LYS A 105 3.61 26.82 -9.38
CA LYS A 105 3.11 25.46 -9.59
C LYS A 105 2.79 24.83 -8.22
N GLY A 106 1.69 24.11 -8.11
CA GLY A 106 1.42 23.24 -6.97
C GLY A 106 2.29 21.98 -6.99
N GLY A 107 2.69 21.52 -5.81
CA GLY A 107 3.52 20.33 -5.66
C GLY A 107 2.78 19.06 -6.10
N ASP A 108 3.51 18.08 -6.61
CA ASP A 108 2.92 16.78 -6.94
C ASP A 108 2.68 15.98 -5.64
N GLY A 109 1.59 15.21 -5.58
CA GLY A 109 1.29 14.30 -4.47
C GLY A 109 2.26 13.12 -4.43
N GLY A 110 2.56 12.66 -3.22
CA GLY A 110 3.41 11.51 -2.97
C GLY A 110 2.73 10.20 -3.35
N ASN A 111 3.52 9.20 -3.75
CA ASN A 111 2.98 7.88 -4.04
C ASN A 111 2.67 7.11 -2.75
N GLY A 112 1.52 6.45 -2.73
CA GLY A 112 1.28 5.33 -1.84
C GLY A 112 2.19 4.16 -2.20
N ARG A 113 2.49 3.32 -1.23
CA ARG A 113 3.41 2.19 -1.41
C ARG A 113 2.73 0.85 -1.22
N ALA A 114 3.38 -0.18 -1.73
CA ALA A 114 2.88 -1.54 -1.66
C ALA A 114 2.80 -2.03 -0.21
N ALA A 115 1.82 -2.89 0.03
CA ALA A 115 1.73 -3.67 1.25
C ALA A 115 2.68 -4.87 1.25
N GLY A 116 2.82 -5.49 2.41
CA GLY A 116 3.47 -6.78 2.56
C GLY A 116 2.57 -7.95 2.19
N ASP A 117 3.19 -9.02 1.71
CA ASP A 117 2.54 -10.30 1.49
C ASP A 117 2.24 -10.99 2.83
N GLY A 118 1.27 -11.91 2.83
CA GLY A 118 1.07 -12.82 3.96
C GLY A 118 2.22 -13.83 4.11
N GLY A 119 2.34 -14.42 5.29
CA GLY A 119 3.25 -15.51 5.59
C GLY A 119 2.62 -16.88 5.30
N VAL A 120 3.40 -17.83 4.80
CA VAL A 120 2.96 -19.21 4.54
C VAL A 120 2.64 -19.95 5.84
N GLY A 121 1.52 -20.67 5.86
CA GLY A 121 1.16 -21.57 6.95
C GLY A 121 2.06 -22.80 6.98
N SER A 122 2.46 -23.24 8.18
CA SER A 122 3.33 -24.40 8.33
C SER A 122 2.59 -25.72 8.11
N SER A 123 3.30 -26.74 7.66
CA SER A 123 2.71 -28.08 7.52
C SER A 123 2.37 -28.67 8.89
N GLY A 124 1.40 -29.56 8.96
CA GLY A 124 1.05 -30.29 10.17
C GLY A 124 2.06 -31.41 10.49
N THR A 125 2.11 -31.81 11.77
CA THR A 125 3.01 -32.91 12.20
C THR A 125 2.63 -34.22 11.53
N PRO A 126 3.60 -35.00 11.00
CA PRO A 126 3.31 -36.37 10.57
C PRO A 126 2.74 -37.21 11.72
N GLY A 127 1.70 -37.99 11.45
CA GLY A 127 1.20 -38.99 12.39
C GLY A 127 2.24 -40.08 12.63
N THR A 128 2.30 -40.57 13.86
CA THR A 128 3.07 -41.77 14.23
C THR A 128 2.12 -42.97 14.39
N SER A 129 2.65 -44.20 14.46
CA SER A 129 1.84 -45.42 14.52
C SER A 129 0.68 -45.34 15.53
N GLY A 130 -0.55 -45.39 15.03
CA GLY A 130 -1.78 -45.31 15.83
C GLY A 130 -2.23 -43.89 16.19
N THR A 131 -1.59 -42.85 15.66
CA THR A 131 -1.94 -41.44 15.87
C THR A 131 -2.22 -40.74 14.55
N ALA A 132 -3.14 -39.78 14.57
CA ALA A 132 -3.46 -38.98 13.40
C ALA A 132 -2.36 -37.95 13.10
N GLY A 133 -2.26 -37.52 11.83
CA GLY A 133 -1.44 -36.37 11.47
C GLY A 133 -2.02 -35.06 12.02
N GLY A 134 -1.15 -34.10 12.37
CA GLY A 134 -1.55 -32.76 12.76
C GLY A 134 -2.07 -31.94 11.56
N ASN A 135 -2.89 -30.93 11.82
CA ASN A 135 -3.38 -30.05 10.77
C ASN A 135 -2.28 -29.08 10.31
N GLY A 136 -2.32 -28.68 9.04
CA GLY A 136 -1.53 -27.57 8.54
C GLY A 136 -2.12 -26.23 8.98
N GLY A 137 -1.25 -25.23 9.16
CA GLY A 137 -1.65 -23.88 9.50
C GLY A 137 -2.13 -23.10 8.29
N ASN A 138 -2.95 -22.08 8.52
CA ASN A 138 -3.46 -21.21 7.46
C ASN A 138 -2.39 -20.27 6.93
N GLY A 139 -2.51 -19.88 5.66
CA GLY A 139 -1.72 -18.77 5.12
C GLY A 139 -2.18 -17.44 5.71
N GLY A 140 -1.23 -16.54 5.91
CA GLY A 140 -1.49 -15.18 6.34
C GLY A 140 -2.16 -14.36 5.24
N ASN A 141 -3.01 -13.41 5.64
CA ASN A 141 -3.58 -12.42 4.75
C ASN A 141 -2.52 -11.36 4.40
N ALA A 142 -2.62 -10.77 3.22
CA ALA A 142 -1.79 -9.64 2.85
C ALA A 142 -2.29 -8.30 3.41
N GLY A 143 -1.39 -7.32 3.44
CA GLY A 143 -1.75 -5.92 3.66
C GLY A 143 -2.36 -5.27 2.41
N HIS A 144 -3.00 -4.12 2.59
CA HIS A 144 -3.48 -3.25 1.51
C HIS A 144 -2.44 -2.21 1.11
N GLY A 145 -2.44 -1.86 -0.17
CA GLY A 145 -1.57 -0.81 -0.68
C GLY A 145 -1.99 0.57 -0.19
N GLY A 146 -1.01 1.44 0.04
CA GLY A 146 -1.26 2.81 0.48
C GLY A 146 -1.88 3.68 -0.60
N ARG A 147 -2.64 4.71 -0.21
CA ARG A 147 -3.24 5.66 -1.14
C ARG A 147 -2.18 6.66 -1.65
N GLY A 148 -2.28 7.09 -2.92
CA GLY A 148 -1.51 8.22 -3.44
C GLY A 148 -2.05 9.56 -2.91
N GLY A 149 -1.15 10.48 -2.59
CA GLY A 149 -1.50 11.83 -2.14
C GLY A 149 -2.05 12.69 -3.27
N ASP A 150 -2.92 13.63 -2.94
CA ASP A 150 -3.46 14.58 -3.91
C ASP A 150 -2.37 15.60 -4.29
N GLY A 151 -2.40 16.12 -5.53
CA GLY A 151 -1.54 17.24 -5.92
C GLY A 151 -1.98 18.55 -5.28
N GLY A 152 -1.06 19.52 -5.21
CA GLY A 152 -1.34 20.87 -4.72
C GLY A 152 -1.84 21.81 -5.81
N HIS A 153 -2.59 22.84 -5.45
CA HIS A 153 -3.12 23.81 -6.40
C HIS A 153 -2.03 24.72 -6.97
N GLY A 154 -2.17 25.13 -8.24
CA GLY A 154 -1.37 26.21 -8.81
C GLY A 154 -1.81 27.59 -8.29
N GLY A 155 -0.97 28.60 -8.48
CA GLY A 155 -1.29 29.98 -8.14
C GLY A 155 -2.48 30.53 -8.91
N LEU A 156 -3.23 31.46 -8.30
CA LEU A 156 -4.53 31.94 -8.79
C LEU A 156 -4.48 32.48 -10.23
N LEU A 157 -3.43 33.21 -10.60
CA LEU A 157 -3.33 33.85 -11.91
C LEU A 157 -2.63 32.93 -12.92
N ILE A 158 -1.42 32.48 -12.55
CA ILE A 158 -0.58 31.62 -13.40
C ILE A 158 0.08 30.56 -12.53
N GLY A 159 -0.08 29.30 -12.91
CA GLY A 159 0.47 28.22 -12.12
C GLY A 159 -0.20 26.91 -12.43
N ASN A 160 0.57 25.88 -12.75
CA ASN A 160 0.01 24.56 -13.00
C ASN A 160 -0.40 23.90 -11.68
N GLY A 161 -1.46 23.11 -11.70
CA GLY A 161 -1.75 22.19 -10.60
C GLY A 161 -0.71 21.08 -10.53
N GLY A 162 -0.51 20.55 -9.33
CA GLY A 162 0.27 19.35 -9.08
C GLY A 162 -0.48 18.09 -9.50
N SER A 163 0.25 17.07 -9.95
CA SER A 163 -0.33 15.75 -10.23
C SER A 163 -0.55 14.99 -8.93
N GLY A 164 -1.58 14.15 -8.89
CA GLY A 164 -1.77 13.20 -7.80
C GLY A 164 -0.79 12.04 -7.85
N GLY A 165 -0.46 11.50 -6.69
CA GLY A 165 0.42 10.35 -6.53
C GLY A 165 -0.26 9.04 -6.92
N GLN A 166 0.52 8.03 -7.27
CA GLN A 166 0.04 6.69 -7.57
C GLN A 166 -0.39 5.97 -6.28
N GLY A 167 -1.41 5.11 -6.36
CA GLY A 167 -1.74 4.15 -5.31
C GLY A 167 -0.75 2.98 -5.28
N GLY A 168 -0.56 2.40 -4.09
CA GLY A 168 0.27 1.22 -3.89
C GLY A 168 -0.48 -0.08 -4.20
N ASN A 169 0.22 -1.14 -4.57
CA ASN A 169 -0.40 -2.45 -4.76
C ASN A 169 -0.72 -3.12 -3.42
N GLY A 170 -1.81 -3.89 -3.36
CA GLY A 170 -2.03 -4.82 -2.26
C GLY A 170 -1.03 -5.98 -2.30
N GLY A 171 -0.73 -6.56 -1.13
CA GLY A 171 0.09 -7.76 -1.06
C GLY A 171 -0.66 -9.01 -1.49
N ASN A 172 0.04 -10.11 -1.74
CA ASN A 172 -0.54 -11.42 -1.97
C ASN A 172 -0.80 -12.16 -0.66
N GLY A 173 -1.96 -12.78 -0.54
CA GLY A 173 -2.20 -13.76 0.50
C GLY A 173 -1.30 -14.98 0.32
N ALA A 174 -0.91 -15.60 1.42
CA ALA A 174 -0.01 -16.74 1.38
C ALA A 174 -0.73 -18.09 1.36
N ASN A 175 -0.02 -19.13 0.96
CA ASN A 175 -0.58 -20.47 0.94
C ASN A 175 -0.78 -21.02 2.37
N GLY A 176 -1.82 -21.82 2.55
CA GLY A 176 -1.97 -22.70 3.70
C GLY A 176 -0.94 -23.83 3.68
N GLY A 177 -0.62 -24.35 4.86
CA GLY A 177 0.28 -25.47 5.04
C GLY A 177 -0.42 -26.81 4.83
N ASN A 178 0.33 -27.81 4.39
CA ASN A 178 -0.22 -29.15 4.16
C ASN A 178 -0.61 -29.81 5.48
N GLY A 179 -1.64 -30.67 5.46
CA GLY A 179 -1.91 -31.55 6.59
C GLY A 179 -0.82 -32.61 6.79
N GLY A 180 -0.63 -33.06 8.03
CA GLY A 180 0.29 -34.12 8.38
C GLY A 180 -0.15 -35.49 7.81
N THR A 181 0.81 -36.35 7.49
CA THR A 181 0.52 -37.69 6.95
C THR A 181 -0.14 -38.61 7.98
N ASP A 182 -0.91 -39.61 7.51
CA ASP A 182 -1.59 -40.59 8.35
C ASP A 182 -0.63 -41.56 9.04
N GLY A 183 -0.74 -41.71 10.37
CA GLY A 183 -0.04 -42.70 11.18
C GLY A 183 -0.83 -43.98 11.46
N GLY A 184 -1.98 -44.18 10.82
CA GLY A 184 -2.92 -45.30 11.02
C GLY A 184 -4.24 -44.91 11.70
N ALA A 185 -4.52 -43.60 11.85
CA ALA A 185 -5.74 -43.07 12.46
C ALA A 185 -6.37 -41.88 11.68
N GLY A 186 -5.87 -41.60 10.47
CA GLY A 186 -6.23 -40.47 9.62
C GLY A 186 -5.09 -39.46 9.44
N GLY A 187 -5.01 -38.82 8.26
CA GLY A 187 -4.14 -37.67 8.03
C GLY A 187 -4.73 -36.37 8.59
N GLY A 188 -3.90 -35.35 8.77
CA GLY A 188 -4.34 -34.01 9.15
C GLY A 188 -4.95 -33.26 7.97
N THR A 189 -5.76 -32.22 8.27
CA THR A 189 -6.29 -31.32 7.24
C THR A 189 -5.25 -30.29 6.82
N GLY A 190 -5.27 -29.83 5.56
CA GLY A 190 -4.49 -28.67 5.15
C GLY A 190 -5.06 -27.36 5.69
N GLY A 191 -4.24 -26.32 5.72
CA GLY A 191 -4.63 -24.97 6.05
C GLY A 191 -5.31 -24.27 4.87
N VAL A 192 -6.13 -23.28 5.20
CA VAL A 192 -6.77 -22.39 4.22
C VAL A 192 -5.74 -21.41 3.66
N GLY A 193 -5.90 -21.00 2.40
CA GLY A 193 -5.07 -19.93 1.82
C GLY A 193 -5.46 -18.54 2.35
N GLY A 194 -4.49 -17.65 2.49
CA GLY A 194 -4.71 -16.27 2.94
C GLY A 194 -5.27 -15.37 1.84
N HIS A 195 -5.99 -14.32 2.21
CA HIS A 195 -6.57 -13.36 1.28
C HIS A 195 -5.54 -12.36 0.72
N GLY A 196 -5.68 -12.01 -0.55
CA GLY A 196 -4.95 -10.92 -1.17
C GLY A 196 -5.43 -9.56 -0.67
N GLY A 197 -4.51 -8.58 -0.65
CA GLY A 197 -4.80 -7.22 -0.23
C GLY A 197 -5.39 -6.37 -1.35
N ASN A 198 -6.22 -5.39 -1.01
CA ASN A 198 -6.68 -4.38 -1.96
C ASN A 198 -5.56 -3.44 -2.40
N GLY A 199 -5.61 -2.99 -3.65
CA GLY A 199 -4.80 -1.89 -4.15
C GLY A 199 -5.27 -0.54 -3.63
N GLY A 200 -4.32 0.36 -3.42
CA GLY A 200 -4.57 1.73 -2.99
C GLY A 200 -5.12 2.61 -4.11
N PHE A 201 -5.88 3.64 -3.74
CA PHE A 201 -6.38 4.62 -4.69
C PHE A 201 -5.27 5.55 -5.18
N GLY A 202 -5.40 6.01 -6.43
CA GLY A 202 -4.60 7.13 -6.90
C GLY A 202 -5.04 8.45 -6.28
N GLY A 203 -4.11 9.39 -6.17
CA GLY A 203 -4.38 10.76 -5.73
C GLY A 203 -4.98 11.60 -6.86
N ASN A 204 -5.76 12.61 -6.50
CA ASN A 204 -6.33 13.55 -7.47
C ASN A 204 -5.26 14.54 -7.95
N GLY A 205 -5.31 14.87 -9.23
CA GLY A 205 -4.60 16.03 -9.75
C GLY A 205 -5.32 17.32 -9.35
N ALA A 206 -4.56 18.36 -9.05
CA ALA A 206 -5.12 19.63 -8.60
C ALA A 206 -5.33 20.64 -9.72
N GLN A 207 -6.13 21.65 -9.43
CA GLN A 207 -6.42 22.73 -10.38
C GLN A 207 -5.20 23.65 -10.55
N GLY A 208 -4.97 24.10 -11.77
CA GLY A 208 -4.09 25.22 -12.04
C GLY A 208 -4.79 26.58 -11.87
N GLY A 209 -4.05 27.66 -12.08
CA GLY A 209 -4.53 29.04 -12.06
C GLY A 209 -5.58 29.37 -13.12
N ILE A 210 -6.30 30.46 -12.91
CA ILE A 210 -7.47 30.86 -13.72
C ILE A 210 -7.07 31.31 -15.12
N LEU A 211 -5.90 31.94 -15.31
CA LEU A 211 -5.57 32.59 -16.58
C LEU A 211 -4.75 31.68 -17.50
N ILE A 212 -3.54 31.32 -17.07
CA ILE A 212 -2.60 30.51 -17.86
C ILE A 212 -2.11 29.36 -16.99
N SER A 213 -2.68 28.17 -17.20
CA SER A 213 -2.30 26.99 -16.43
C SER A 213 -2.77 25.68 -17.03
N ASN A 214 -2.07 24.60 -16.70
CA ASN A 214 -2.60 23.24 -16.83
C ASN A 214 -3.07 22.72 -15.48
N GLY A 215 -4.13 21.91 -15.51
CA GLY A 215 -4.50 21.07 -14.38
C GLY A 215 -3.51 19.91 -14.20
N GLY A 216 -3.39 19.42 -12.98
CA GLY A 216 -2.61 18.23 -12.68
C GLY A 216 -3.29 16.95 -13.13
N ASN A 217 -2.51 15.92 -13.41
CA ASN A 217 -3.05 14.59 -13.72
C ASN A 217 -3.45 13.86 -12.44
N GLY A 218 -4.50 13.05 -12.50
CA GLY A 218 -4.78 12.07 -11.44
C GLY A 218 -3.76 10.94 -11.47
N GLY A 219 -3.43 10.40 -10.30
CA GLY A 219 -2.60 9.21 -10.16
C GLY A 219 -3.38 7.94 -10.48
N ASN A 220 -2.71 6.92 -11.01
CA ASN A 220 -3.33 5.61 -11.19
C ASN A 220 -3.47 4.91 -9.83
N ALA A 221 -4.43 4.01 -9.75
CA ALA A 221 -4.58 3.14 -8.60
C ALA A 221 -3.55 1.99 -8.62
N GLY A 222 -3.38 1.38 -7.46
CA GLY A 222 -2.68 0.10 -7.33
C GLY A 222 -3.59 -1.09 -7.65
N ASN A 223 -2.97 -2.20 -8.02
CA ASN A 223 -3.65 -3.47 -8.22
C ASN A 223 -3.92 -4.17 -6.88
N GLY A 224 -4.98 -4.97 -6.82
CA GLY A 224 -5.18 -5.93 -5.74
C GLY A 224 -4.20 -7.10 -5.86
N GLY A 225 -3.82 -7.69 -4.73
CA GLY A 225 -3.00 -8.88 -4.69
C GLY A 225 -3.81 -10.17 -4.80
N ASN A 226 -3.15 -11.26 -5.17
CA ASN A 226 -3.79 -12.56 -5.31
C ASN A 226 -4.04 -13.20 -3.95
N GLY A 227 -5.04 -14.06 -3.84
CA GLY A 227 -5.19 -14.95 -2.70
C GLY A 227 -4.24 -16.15 -2.78
N GLY A 228 -3.95 -16.75 -1.63
CA GLY A 228 -3.11 -17.93 -1.51
C GLY A 228 -3.88 -19.22 -1.70
N ASN A 229 -3.18 -20.28 -2.07
CA ASN A 229 -3.76 -21.61 -2.25
C ASN A 229 -3.97 -22.32 -0.90
N SER A 230 -4.88 -23.27 -0.85
CA SER A 230 -4.98 -24.19 0.27
C SER A 230 -3.82 -25.19 0.32
N GLY A 231 -3.57 -25.77 1.49
CA GLY A 231 -2.55 -26.80 1.71
C GLY A 231 -2.96 -28.22 1.28
N ILE A 232 -4.22 -28.46 0.91
CA ILE A 232 -4.65 -29.74 0.30
C ILE A 232 -5.71 -29.49 -0.78
N PRO A 233 -5.91 -30.45 -1.72
CA PRO A 233 -7.00 -30.38 -2.68
C PRO A 233 -8.39 -30.38 -2.00
N ASN A 234 -9.31 -29.61 -2.54
CA ASN A 234 -10.73 -29.50 -2.14
C ASN A 234 -10.97 -28.76 -0.81
N SER A 235 -10.09 -27.82 -0.45
CA SER A 235 -10.29 -26.87 0.65
C SER A 235 -10.21 -25.43 0.15
N ASP A 236 -10.73 -24.46 0.91
CA ASP A 236 -10.86 -23.10 0.40
C ASP A 236 -9.49 -22.43 0.16
N GLY A 237 -9.31 -21.86 -1.03
CA GLY A 237 -8.26 -20.88 -1.29
C GLY A 237 -8.64 -19.50 -0.75
N GLY A 238 -7.67 -18.61 -0.68
CA GLY A 238 -7.93 -17.22 -0.34
C GLY A 238 -8.55 -16.44 -1.49
N ASN A 239 -9.51 -15.57 -1.21
CA ASN A 239 -9.96 -14.56 -2.18
C ASN A 239 -8.82 -13.62 -2.61
N GLY A 240 -8.86 -13.16 -3.85
CA GLY A 240 -8.02 -12.04 -4.33
C GLY A 240 -8.52 -10.70 -3.80
N GLY A 241 -7.65 -9.70 -3.81
CA GLY A 241 -7.96 -8.32 -3.43
C GLY A 241 -8.56 -7.52 -4.57
N ASN A 242 -9.27 -6.45 -4.25
CA ASN A 242 -9.80 -5.51 -5.24
C ASN A 242 -8.70 -4.56 -5.73
N GLY A 243 -8.78 -4.14 -7.00
CA GLY A 243 -7.99 -3.01 -7.49
C GLY A 243 -8.50 -1.68 -6.94
N GLY A 244 -7.65 -0.65 -6.95
CA GLY A 244 -8.04 0.69 -6.54
C GLY A 244 -8.76 1.49 -7.65
N PHE A 245 -9.32 2.65 -7.28
CA PHE A 245 -9.76 3.67 -8.22
C PHE A 245 -8.64 4.67 -8.55
N GLY A 246 -8.54 5.06 -9.81
CA GLY A 246 -7.65 6.14 -10.23
C GLY A 246 -8.16 7.51 -9.77
N GLY A 247 -7.25 8.47 -9.64
CA GLY A 247 -7.56 9.83 -9.22
C GLY A 247 -8.20 10.67 -10.32
N ALA A 248 -8.97 11.68 -9.92
CA ALA A 248 -9.53 12.65 -10.84
C ALA A 248 -8.45 13.58 -11.41
N SER A 249 -8.70 14.13 -12.59
CA SER A 249 -7.88 15.19 -13.18
C SER A 249 -8.17 16.57 -12.57
N GLY A 250 -7.15 17.42 -12.57
CA GLY A 250 -7.26 18.85 -12.31
C GLY A 250 -7.76 19.63 -13.54
N ARG A 251 -8.26 20.85 -13.29
CA ARG A 251 -8.69 21.80 -14.34
C ARG A 251 -7.55 22.76 -14.70
N GLY A 252 -7.44 23.12 -15.97
CA GLY A 252 -6.55 24.18 -16.45
C GLY A 252 -7.21 25.55 -16.48
N GLY A 253 -6.45 26.55 -16.95
CA GLY A 253 -6.88 27.95 -17.05
C GLY A 253 -7.91 28.20 -18.15
N ILE A 254 -8.64 29.29 -18.01
CA ILE A 254 -9.74 29.72 -18.90
C ILE A 254 -9.19 30.33 -20.20
N LEU A 255 -8.06 31.04 -20.15
CA LEU A 255 -7.48 31.70 -21.32
C LEU A 255 -6.53 30.78 -22.08
N ILE A 256 -5.57 30.17 -21.38
CA ILE A 256 -4.65 29.17 -21.94
C ILE A 256 -4.48 28.05 -20.93
N GLY A 257 -4.82 26.82 -21.31
CA GLY A 257 -4.69 25.70 -20.40
C GLY A 257 -5.35 24.41 -20.86
N ASN A 258 -4.78 23.29 -20.45
CA ASN A 258 -5.39 21.97 -20.58
C ASN A 258 -5.80 21.44 -19.20
N SER A 259 -6.90 20.70 -19.15
CA SER A 259 -7.17 19.82 -18.00
C SER A 259 -6.12 18.70 -17.94
N GLY A 260 -5.91 18.16 -16.75
CA GLY A 260 -5.14 16.92 -16.61
C GLY A 260 -5.89 15.71 -17.17
N SER A 261 -5.20 14.57 -17.23
CA SER A 261 -5.81 13.26 -17.44
C SER A 261 -6.23 12.64 -16.10
N SER A 262 -7.34 11.90 -16.09
CA SER A 262 -7.69 11.03 -14.95
C SER A 262 -6.71 9.86 -14.86
N GLY A 263 -6.54 9.32 -13.66
CA GLY A 263 -5.80 8.10 -13.44
C GLY A 263 -6.60 6.86 -13.84
N ASN A 264 -5.89 5.80 -14.21
CA ASN A 264 -6.47 4.49 -14.46
C ASN A 264 -6.81 3.78 -13.15
N GLY A 265 -7.87 2.98 -13.17
CA GLY A 265 -8.17 2.03 -12.10
C GLY A 265 -7.17 0.87 -12.05
N GLY A 266 -7.07 0.24 -10.89
CA GLY A 266 -6.28 -0.97 -10.69
C GLY A 266 -7.05 -2.23 -11.05
N ASN A 267 -6.33 -3.28 -11.41
CA ASN A 267 -6.89 -4.61 -11.60
C ASN A 267 -7.12 -5.30 -10.25
N GLY A 268 -8.15 -6.12 -10.16
CA GLY A 268 -8.31 -7.06 -9.04
C GLY A 268 -7.30 -8.19 -9.10
N GLY A 269 -7.08 -8.84 -7.96
CA GLY A 269 -6.30 -10.05 -7.82
C GLY A 269 -7.13 -11.31 -8.05
N ASN A 270 -6.44 -12.38 -8.42
CA ASN A 270 -7.05 -13.69 -8.58
C ASN A 270 -7.29 -14.34 -7.22
N GLY A 271 -8.34 -15.17 -7.12
CA GLY A 271 -8.50 -16.10 -6.01
C GLY A 271 -7.43 -17.19 -6.05
N GLY A 272 -7.11 -17.73 -4.89
CA GLY A 272 -6.28 -18.91 -4.72
C GLY A 272 -7.06 -20.18 -4.97
N ASN A 273 -6.32 -21.24 -5.29
CA ASN A 273 -6.88 -22.54 -5.60
C ASN A 273 -7.13 -23.37 -4.34
N GLY A 274 -8.16 -24.20 -4.44
CA GLY A 274 -8.51 -25.25 -3.51
C GLY A 274 -8.20 -26.63 -4.03
#